data_AF-A0AAE1B905-F1
#
_entry.id   AF-A0AAE1B905-F1
#
_cell.length_a   1.000
_cell.length_b   1.000
_cell.length_c   1.000
_cell.angle_alpha   90.00
_cell.angle_beta   90.00
_cell.angle_gamma   90.00
#
_symmetry.space_group_name_H-M   'P 1'
#
loop_
_entity.id
_entity.type
_entity.pdbx_description
1 polymer ?
#
loop_
_entity_poly.entity_id
_entity_poly.type
_entity_poly.pdbx_seq_one_letter_code
_entity_poly.pdbx_strand_id
1 'polypeptide(L)'
;MSVAEHYDEIPKNSRVVFDWDNTLKIVNKRTKKIECSVQPSFLQKLITEKTCQLYIISAIRPSKMNMDTLLMEVDRLGIRKFFCPFWQSEQQYQLNGPHEGQAPSAVNKKLCTHESHSEVIKGKLDTYVRWGNIIICGYDKAEVFLELLDAEKTHHIKTPIQILQPLALTSKAQITTQQRISLESQVEDAADGLFEDGGKLDTKVDSAQMPETSKVRPVIFFDDEEVNILNFRTIIKDSLCIWIH
;
A
#
# COMPACT_ATOMS: atom_id res chain seq x y z
N MET A 1 -2.68 15.73 20.91
CA MET A 1 -1.54 16.03 19.99
C MET A 1 -1.83 15.38 18.66
N SER A 2 -1.51 16.01 17.53
CA SER A 2 -1.83 15.41 16.22
C SER A 2 -0.76 14.40 15.78
N VAL A 3 -1.16 13.34 15.06
CA VAL A 3 -0.24 12.35 14.46
C VAL A 3 0.93 13.01 13.73
N ALA A 4 0.66 14.12 13.05
CA ALA A 4 1.64 14.82 12.22
C ALA A 4 2.81 15.41 13.02
N GLU A 5 2.62 15.70 14.31
CA GLU A 5 3.67 16.24 15.20
C GLU A 5 4.79 15.24 15.47
N HIS A 6 4.56 13.93 15.24
CA HIS A 6 5.53 12.87 15.49
C HIS A 6 6.39 12.52 14.26
N TYR A 7 6.37 13.32 13.18
CA TYR A 7 7.09 13.01 11.94
C TYR A 7 8.60 12.74 12.14
N ASP A 8 9.23 13.55 13.00
CA ASP A 8 10.67 13.46 13.23
C ASP A 8 11.05 12.25 14.10
N GLU A 9 10.12 11.79 14.95
CA GLU A 9 10.27 10.62 15.80
C GLU A 9 10.16 9.30 15.01
N ILE A 10 9.50 9.32 13.84
CA ILE A 10 9.35 8.14 12.98
C ILE A 10 10.68 7.86 12.24
N PRO A 11 11.35 6.71 12.51
CA PRO A 11 12.58 6.34 11.81
C PRO A 11 12.32 5.98 10.33
N LYS A 12 13.36 6.09 9.51
CA LYS A 12 13.29 5.64 8.11
C LYS A 12 13.12 4.11 8.01
N ASN A 13 12.54 3.63 6.92
CA ASN A 13 12.29 2.22 6.62
C ASN A 13 11.47 1.51 7.71
N SER A 14 10.50 2.20 8.29
CA SER A 14 9.64 1.66 9.35
C SER A 14 8.29 1.18 8.84
N ARG A 15 7.62 0.31 9.61
CA ARG A 15 6.20 0.00 9.46
C ARG A 15 5.39 0.93 10.34
N VAL A 16 4.49 1.70 9.76
CA VAL A 16 3.63 2.62 10.50
C VAL A 16 2.20 2.10 10.43
N VAL A 17 1.63 1.82 11.59
CA VAL A 17 0.32 1.21 11.77
C VAL A 17 -0.59 2.23 12.42
N PHE A 18 -1.71 2.53 11.77
CA PHE A 18 -2.74 3.41 12.30
C PHE A 18 -3.95 2.58 12.68
N ASP A 19 -4.47 2.80 13.89
CA ASP A 19 -5.85 2.45 14.14
C ASP A 19 -6.79 3.24 13.22
N TRP A 20 -7.93 2.64 12.90
CA TRP A 20 -8.90 3.24 12.00
C TRP A 20 -9.77 4.30 12.69
N ASP A 21 -10.62 3.87 13.61
CA ASP A 21 -11.63 4.73 14.23
C ASP A 21 -10.95 5.68 15.24
N ASN A 22 -11.37 6.96 15.26
CA ASN A 22 -10.84 8.04 16.10
C ASN A 22 -9.34 8.37 15.97
N THR A 23 -8.55 7.50 15.35
CA THR A 23 -7.13 7.72 15.05
C THR A 23 -6.96 8.26 13.63
N LEU A 24 -7.30 7.50 12.59
CA LEU A 24 -7.17 7.93 11.20
C LEU A 24 -8.47 8.53 10.65
N LYS A 25 -9.61 7.89 10.93
CA LYS A 25 -10.96 8.36 10.63
C LYS A 25 -11.52 9.12 11.84
N ILE A 26 -11.84 10.39 11.62
CA ILE A 26 -12.56 11.20 12.61
C ILE A 26 -13.93 11.58 12.07
N VAL A 27 -14.92 11.67 12.95
CA VAL A 27 -16.26 12.15 12.60
C VAL A 27 -16.40 13.60 13.05
N ASN A 28 -16.54 14.51 12.09
CA ASN A 28 -16.77 15.91 12.39
C ASN A 28 -18.13 16.06 13.11
N LYS A 29 -18.09 16.46 14.39
CA LYS A 29 -19.28 16.53 15.25
C LYS A 29 -20.36 17.47 14.71
N ARG A 30 -19.96 18.51 13.97
CA ARG A 30 -20.85 19.53 13.40
C ARG A 30 -21.45 19.11 12.07
N THR A 31 -20.63 18.62 11.14
CA THR A 31 -21.08 18.28 9.78
C THR A 31 -21.55 16.83 9.64
N LYS A 32 -21.26 15.99 10.64
CA LYS A 32 -21.45 14.52 10.62
C LYS A 32 -20.73 13.83 9.46
N LYS A 33 -19.76 14.50 8.85
CA LYS A 33 -18.93 13.92 7.79
C LYS A 33 -17.74 13.20 8.41
N ILE A 34 -17.34 12.10 7.78
CA ILE A 34 -16.04 11.48 8.04
C ILE A 34 -14.95 12.33 7.41
N GLU A 35 -13.87 12.51 8.14
CA GLU A 35 -12.67 13.25 7.74
C GLU A 35 -11.44 12.40 8.11
N CYS A 36 -10.34 12.59 7.38
CA CYS A 36 -9.06 11.98 7.73
C CYS A 36 -8.34 12.91 8.70
N SER A 37 -7.94 12.41 9.86
CA SER A 37 -7.18 13.20 10.86
C SER A 37 -5.79 13.59 10.36
N VAL A 38 -5.28 12.83 9.38
CA VAL A 38 -3.96 13.01 8.78
C VAL A 38 -4.09 13.55 7.37
N GLN A 39 -3.29 14.58 7.03
CA GLN A 39 -3.26 15.12 5.68
C GLN A 39 -2.61 14.11 4.70
N PRO A 40 -3.14 13.95 3.47
CA PRO A 40 -2.52 13.09 2.45
C PRO A 40 -1.04 13.40 2.17
N SER A 41 -0.64 14.67 2.32
CA SER A 41 0.77 15.08 2.17
C SER A 41 1.67 14.46 3.23
N PHE A 42 1.20 14.26 4.46
CA PHE A 42 1.96 13.59 5.51
C PHE A 42 2.16 12.10 5.18
N LEU A 43 1.10 11.40 4.77
CA LEU A 43 1.19 9.99 4.34
C LEU A 43 2.16 9.83 3.16
N GLN A 44 2.11 10.77 2.20
CA GLN A 44 3.04 10.81 1.08
C GLN A 44 4.50 10.93 1.57
N LYS A 45 4.78 11.87 2.49
CA LYS A 45 6.14 12.06 3.05
C LYS A 45 6.66 10.81 3.75
N LEU A 46 5.83 10.12 4.54
CA LEU A 46 6.22 8.87 5.17
C LEU A 46 6.67 7.83 4.13
N ILE A 47 5.96 7.71 3.02
CA ILE A 47 6.33 6.76 1.95
C ILE A 47 7.57 7.23 1.18
N THR A 48 7.63 8.50 0.76
CA THR A 48 8.68 8.95 -0.17
C THR A 48 9.97 9.38 0.52
N GLU A 49 9.89 10.08 1.66
CA GLU A 49 11.06 10.62 2.36
C GLU A 49 11.59 9.64 3.42
N LYS A 50 10.69 8.95 4.12
CA LYS A 50 11.03 8.01 5.19
C LYS A 50 10.98 6.54 4.74
N THR A 51 10.59 6.25 3.49
CA THR A 51 10.49 4.88 2.95
C THR A 51 9.65 3.95 3.83
N CYS A 52 8.65 4.50 4.53
CA CYS A 52 7.78 3.77 5.42
C CYS A 52 6.77 2.93 4.65
N GLN A 53 6.36 1.83 5.29
CA GLN A 53 5.25 1.01 4.85
C GLN A 53 4.05 1.29 5.75
N LEU A 54 2.94 1.74 5.17
CA LEU A 54 1.78 2.18 5.93
C LEU A 54 0.73 1.08 6.00
N TYR A 55 0.11 0.94 7.18
CA TYR A 55 -0.96 -0.01 7.48
C TYR A 55 -2.14 0.68 8.17
N ILE A 56 -3.34 0.21 7.87
CA ILE A 56 -4.55 0.45 8.67
C ILE A 56 -4.88 -0.86 9.39
N ILE A 57 -5.18 -0.79 10.68
CA ILE A 57 -5.76 -1.90 11.43
C ILE A 57 -7.03 -1.43 12.13
N SER A 58 -8.08 -2.26 12.15
CA SER A 58 -9.35 -1.95 12.80
C SER A 58 -9.88 -3.16 13.55
N ALA A 59 -10.31 -2.98 14.80
CA ALA A 59 -10.91 -4.01 15.62
C ALA A 59 -12.42 -4.11 15.35
N ILE A 60 -12.78 -4.67 14.19
CA ILE A 60 -14.17 -4.93 13.79
C ILE A 60 -14.33 -6.38 13.35
N ARG A 61 -15.54 -6.93 13.50
CA ARG A 61 -15.84 -8.32 13.13
C ARG A 61 -15.34 -8.61 11.70
N PRO A 62 -14.42 -9.57 11.51
CA PRO A 62 -13.90 -9.91 10.21
C PRO A 62 -15.02 -10.47 9.33
N SER A 63 -15.33 -9.75 8.26
CA SER A 63 -16.25 -10.22 7.23
C SER A 63 -15.98 -9.45 5.95
N LYS A 64 -16.35 -10.04 4.80
CA LYS A 64 -16.27 -9.34 3.52
C LYS A 64 -17.04 -8.04 3.53
N MET A 65 -18.26 -8.03 4.08
CA MET A 65 -19.11 -6.83 4.18
C MET A 65 -18.44 -5.70 4.97
N ASN A 66 -17.81 -6.02 6.11
CA ASN A 66 -17.11 -5.03 6.93
C ASN A 66 -15.83 -4.53 6.24
N MET A 67 -15.09 -5.41 5.56
CA MET A 67 -13.95 -5.00 4.74
C MET A 67 -14.38 -4.08 3.59
N ASP A 68 -15.44 -4.43 2.86
CA ASP A 68 -15.98 -3.61 1.77
C ASP A 68 -16.42 -2.23 2.29
N THR A 69 -17.06 -2.19 3.47
CA THR A 69 -17.44 -0.92 4.13
C THR A 69 -16.22 -0.08 4.47
N LEU A 70 -15.20 -0.67 5.09
CA LEU A 70 -13.95 0.01 5.43
C LEU A 70 -13.26 0.55 4.17
N LEU A 71 -13.19 -0.26 3.10
CA LEU A 71 -12.60 0.15 1.82
C LEU A 71 -13.37 1.32 1.19
N MET A 72 -14.70 1.31 1.24
CA MET A 72 -15.51 2.45 0.79
C MET A 72 -15.22 3.73 1.57
N GLU A 73 -15.03 3.65 2.89
CA GLU A 73 -14.65 4.81 3.71
C GLU A 73 -13.24 5.30 3.37
N VAL A 74 -12.27 4.40 3.24
CA VAL A 74 -10.89 4.69 2.85
C VAL A 74 -10.82 5.35 1.46
N ASP A 75 -11.64 4.88 0.52
CA ASP A 75 -11.77 5.48 -0.82
C ASP A 75 -12.42 6.86 -0.76
N ARG A 76 -13.45 7.04 0.07
CA ARG A 76 -14.10 8.33 0.28
C ARG A 76 -13.16 9.37 0.88
N LEU A 77 -12.21 8.95 1.71
CA LEU A 77 -11.14 9.81 2.25
C LEU A 77 -10.01 10.05 1.23
N GLY A 78 -9.98 9.33 0.11
CA GLY A 78 -8.96 9.49 -0.94
C GLY A 78 -7.56 8.99 -0.54
N ILE A 79 -7.48 8.11 0.47
CA ILE A 79 -6.21 7.66 1.05
C ILE A 79 -5.84 6.22 0.68
N ARG A 80 -6.70 5.48 -0.05
CA ARG A 80 -6.46 4.07 -0.42
C ARG A 80 -5.10 3.83 -1.08
N LYS A 81 -4.65 4.76 -1.94
CA LYS A 81 -3.35 4.68 -2.64
C LYS A 81 -2.15 4.56 -1.70
N PHE A 82 -2.28 5.02 -0.45
CA PHE A 82 -1.21 4.95 0.55
C PHE A 82 -1.21 3.63 1.34
N PHE A 83 -2.27 2.82 1.24
CA PHE A 83 -2.43 1.57 2.01
C PHE A 83 -2.61 0.35 1.10
N CYS A 84 -2.84 0.54 -0.19
CA CYS A 84 -2.92 -0.52 -1.18
C CYS A 84 -1.74 -0.42 -2.16
N PRO A 85 -0.73 -1.30 -2.06
CA PRO A 85 0.41 -1.32 -2.99
C PRO A 85 0.02 -1.53 -4.46
N PHE A 86 -1.17 -2.10 -4.70
CA PHE A 86 -1.66 -2.45 -6.03
C PHE A 86 -2.68 -1.45 -6.59
N TRP A 87 -2.94 -0.35 -5.87
CA TRP A 87 -3.98 0.61 -6.22
C TRP A 87 -3.85 1.17 -7.64
N GLN A 88 -2.62 1.47 -8.09
CA GLN A 88 -2.38 2.00 -9.43
C GLN A 88 -2.72 0.98 -10.52
N SER A 89 -2.35 -0.27 -10.29
CA SER A 89 -2.62 -1.36 -11.22
C SER A 89 -4.12 -1.71 -11.26
N GLU A 90 -4.83 -1.61 -10.12
CA GLU A 90 -6.30 -1.71 -10.07
C GLU A 90 -6.98 -0.59 -10.89
N GLN A 91 -6.54 0.66 -10.73
CA GLN A 91 -7.07 1.81 -11.48
C GLN A 91 -6.87 1.64 -12.99
N GLN A 92 -5.69 1.20 -13.42
CA GLN A 92 -5.39 0.94 -14.84
C GLN A 92 -6.28 -0.17 -15.42
N TYR A 93 -6.52 -1.25 -14.68
CA TYR A 93 -7.41 -2.32 -15.13
C TYR A 93 -8.86 -1.85 -15.28
N GLN A 94 -9.37 -1.04 -14.34
CA GLN A 94 -10.72 -0.48 -14.42
C GLN A 94 -10.91 0.48 -15.60
N LEU A 95 -9.89 1.29 -15.91
CA LEU A 95 -9.94 2.26 -17.01
C LEU A 95 -9.84 1.59 -18.39
N ASN A 96 -9.07 0.51 -18.53
CA ASN A 96 -8.81 -0.11 -19.82
C ASN A 96 -9.81 -1.22 -20.20
N GLY A 97 -10.67 -1.64 -19.26
CA GLY A 97 -11.58 -2.78 -19.44
C GLY A 97 -10.85 -4.11 -19.65
N PRO A 98 -11.55 -5.26 -19.58
CA PRO A 98 -10.98 -6.51 -20.09
C PRO A 98 -10.79 -6.33 -21.61
N HIS A 99 -9.55 -6.46 -22.10
CA HIS A 99 -9.26 -6.37 -23.53
C HIS A 99 -10.18 -7.32 -24.32
N GLU A 100 -11.05 -6.77 -25.17
CA GLU A 100 -11.85 -7.54 -26.12
C GLU A 100 -10.92 -8.37 -27.01
N GLY A 101 -11.12 -9.69 -27.03
CA GLY A 101 -10.54 -10.57 -28.05
C GLY A 101 -9.48 -11.59 -27.59
N GLN A 102 -9.10 -11.63 -26.31
CA GLN A 102 -8.42 -12.81 -25.76
C GLN A 102 -9.43 -13.68 -25.01
N ALA A 103 -9.56 -14.95 -25.42
CA ALA A 103 -10.19 -15.99 -24.61
C ALA A 103 -9.68 -15.91 -23.17
N PRO A 104 -10.47 -16.28 -22.14
CA PRO A 104 -10.14 -16.08 -20.73
C PRO A 104 -9.00 -17.00 -20.28
N SER A 105 -7.80 -16.77 -20.80
CA SER A 105 -6.55 -17.36 -20.38
C SER A 105 -6.10 -16.65 -19.13
N ALA A 106 -6.71 -17.01 -17.99
CA ALA A 106 -6.14 -16.88 -16.65
C ALA A 106 -5.36 -15.57 -16.36
N VAL A 107 -5.83 -14.42 -16.84
CA VAL A 107 -5.29 -13.11 -16.45
C VAL A 107 -5.87 -12.78 -15.08
N ASN A 108 -5.31 -13.50 -14.11
CA ASN A 108 -5.17 -13.22 -12.69
C ASN A 108 -6.17 -12.21 -12.09
N LYS A 109 -7.16 -12.76 -11.37
CA LYS A 109 -7.79 -12.16 -10.17
C LYS A 109 -6.77 -11.85 -9.05
N LYS A 110 -5.53 -11.49 -9.40
CA LYS A 110 -4.31 -11.66 -8.60
C LYS A 110 -3.42 -10.40 -8.60
N LEU A 111 -3.98 -9.23 -8.92
CA LEU A 111 -3.24 -7.97 -8.78
C LEU A 111 -3.35 -7.46 -7.34
N CYS A 112 -4.55 -7.44 -6.79
CA CYS A 112 -4.79 -7.53 -5.36
C CYS A 112 -5.46 -8.89 -5.18
N THR A 113 -4.97 -9.79 -4.33
CA THR A 113 -5.78 -10.97 -4.00
C THR A 113 -7.02 -10.43 -3.30
N HIS A 114 -8.14 -10.34 -4.03
CA HIS A 114 -9.50 -10.13 -3.49
C HIS A 114 -9.95 -11.34 -2.64
N GLU A 115 -9.01 -12.23 -2.32
CA GLU A 115 -9.19 -13.30 -1.37
C GLU A 115 -9.24 -12.63 -0.01
N SER A 116 -10.39 -12.74 0.63
CA SER A 116 -10.42 -12.69 2.08
C SER A 116 -9.41 -13.74 2.54
N HIS A 117 -8.23 -13.30 2.96
CA HIS A 117 -7.28 -14.17 3.66
C HIS A 117 -7.90 -14.50 5.02
N SER A 118 -8.93 -15.34 5.03
CA SER A 118 -9.42 -16.00 6.22
C SER A 118 -8.54 -17.22 6.46
N GLU A 119 -7.24 -17.00 6.67
CA GLU A 119 -6.38 -18.08 7.10
C GLU A 119 -6.55 -18.25 8.60
N VAL A 120 -7.06 -19.42 9.01
CA VAL A 120 -7.01 -19.86 10.40
C VAL A 120 -5.54 -20.17 10.68
N ILE A 121 -4.79 -19.16 11.12
CA ILE A 121 -3.41 -19.38 11.52
C ILE A 121 -3.44 -19.89 12.97
N LYS A 122 -2.85 -21.07 13.20
CA LYS A 122 -2.69 -21.73 14.53
C LYS A 122 -3.98 -22.06 15.31
N GLY A 123 -5.09 -22.35 14.64
CA GLY A 123 -6.24 -23.01 15.28
C GLY A 123 -7.00 -22.18 16.33
N LYS A 124 -6.78 -20.87 16.40
CA LYS A 124 -7.66 -19.94 17.12
C LYS A 124 -8.77 -19.45 16.18
N LEU A 125 -10.00 -19.41 16.67
CA LEU A 125 -11.21 -19.29 15.87
C LEU A 125 -11.61 -17.85 15.49
N ASP A 126 -10.75 -16.85 15.73
CA ASP A 126 -11.03 -15.48 15.33
C ASP A 126 -10.09 -15.07 14.20
N THR A 127 -10.70 -14.88 13.03
CA THR A 127 -10.02 -14.55 11.78
C THR A 127 -9.58 -13.09 11.77
N TYR A 128 -8.64 -12.72 10.90
CA TYR A 128 -8.55 -11.36 10.40
C TYR A 128 -8.87 -11.39 8.90
N VAL A 129 -9.27 -10.26 8.33
CA VAL A 129 -9.37 -10.10 6.87
C VAL A 129 -8.43 -8.97 6.49
N ARG A 130 -7.68 -9.18 5.40
CA ARG A 130 -6.69 -8.23 4.91
C ARG A 130 -6.93 -7.89 3.45
N TRP A 131 -6.74 -6.62 3.11
CA TRP A 131 -6.72 -6.11 1.75
C TRP A 131 -5.55 -5.14 1.56
N GLY A 132 -4.52 -5.54 0.81
CA GLY A 132 -3.28 -4.75 0.75
C GLY A 132 -2.69 -4.61 2.15
N ASN A 133 -2.54 -3.39 2.68
CA ASN A 133 -2.11 -3.13 4.06
C ASN A 133 -3.26 -2.66 4.97
N ILE A 134 -4.50 -2.93 4.58
CA ILE A 134 -5.71 -2.62 5.36
C ILE A 134 -6.18 -3.93 6.01
N ILE A 135 -6.31 -3.93 7.34
CA ILE A 135 -6.56 -5.12 8.15
C ILE A 135 -7.78 -4.86 9.03
N ILE A 136 -8.70 -5.84 9.07
CA ILE A 136 -9.75 -5.90 10.09
C ILE A 136 -9.55 -7.17 10.92
N CYS A 137 -9.68 -7.04 12.23
CA CYS A 137 -9.43 -8.11 13.19
C CYS A 137 -10.58 -8.21 14.19
N GLY A 138 -10.97 -9.44 14.53
CA GLY A 138 -12.03 -9.70 15.51
C GLY A 138 -11.54 -9.75 16.96
N TYR A 139 -10.23 -9.70 17.16
CA TYR A 139 -9.56 -9.80 18.44
C TYR A 139 -8.33 -8.87 18.45
N ASP A 140 -7.44 -9.02 19.43
CA ASP A 140 -6.33 -8.09 19.72
C ASP A 140 -5.49 -7.68 18.49
N LYS A 141 -5.45 -6.36 18.22
CA LYS A 141 -4.73 -5.74 17.09
C LYS A 141 -3.23 -6.13 17.07
N ALA A 142 -2.62 -6.24 18.23
CA ALA A 142 -1.19 -6.54 18.36
C ALA A 142 -0.87 -7.99 18.07
N GLU A 143 -1.71 -8.94 18.54
CA GLU A 143 -1.56 -10.36 18.21
C GLU A 143 -1.64 -10.57 16.68
N VAL A 144 -2.66 -9.97 16.04
CA VAL A 144 -2.84 -10.05 14.59
C VAL A 144 -1.67 -9.44 13.83
N PHE A 145 -1.19 -8.27 14.27
CA PHE A 145 -0.07 -7.63 13.58
C PHE A 145 1.23 -8.42 13.75
N LEU A 146 1.49 -9.00 14.93
CA LEU A 146 2.66 -9.87 15.13
C LEU A 146 2.60 -11.10 14.22
N GLU A 147 1.44 -11.73 14.10
CA GLU A 147 1.24 -12.87 13.21
C GLU A 147 1.50 -12.52 11.75
N LEU A 148 1.04 -11.35 11.30
CA LEU A 148 1.35 -10.83 9.96
C LEU A 148 2.85 -10.62 9.75
N LEU A 149 3.57 -10.08 10.75
CA LEU A 149 5.02 -9.91 10.67
C LEU A 149 5.74 -11.25 10.56
N ASP A 150 5.31 -12.27 11.29
CA ASP A 150 5.91 -13.60 11.24
C ASP A 150 5.62 -14.29 9.91
N ALA A 151 4.41 -14.15 9.35
CA ALA A 151 4.05 -14.65 8.03
C ALA A 151 4.84 -13.97 6.88
N GLU A 152 5.16 -12.68 7.03
CA GLU A 152 6.06 -11.97 6.11
C GLU A 152 7.50 -12.50 6.18
N LYS A 153 8.02 -12.78 7.39
CA LYS A 153 9.37 -13.33 7.59
C LYS A 153 9.52 -14.73 7.01
N THR A 154 8.51 -15.58 7.15
CA THR A 154 8.51 -16.96 6.61
C THR A 154 8.14 -17.02 5.13
N HIS A 155 7.99 -15.86 4.47
CA HIS A 155 7.61 -15.74 3.05
C HIS A 155 6.25 -16.36 2.69
N HIS A 156 5.39 -16.65 3.67
CA HIS A 156 4.00 -17.07 3.41
C HIS A 156 3.19 -15.93 2.80
N ILE A 157 3.47 -14.70 3.22
CA ILE A 157 2.86 -13.50 2.65
C ILE A 157 3.96 -12.61 2.06
N LYS A 158 3.78 -12.20 0.80
CA LYS A 158 4.61 -11.16 0.18
C LYS A 158 3.83 -9.86 0.21
N THR A 159 4.20 -8.95 1.10
CA THR A 159 3.70 -7.58 1.04
C THR A 159 4.61 -6.77 0.12
N PRO A 160 4.13 -6.28 -1.04
CA PRO A 160 4.95 -5.45 -1.91
C PRO A 160 5.31 -4.14 -1.22
N ILE A 161 6.52 -3.66 -1.48
CA ILE A 161 6.93 -2.31 -1.09
C ILE A 161 6.05 -1.32 -1.86
N GLN A 162 5.45 -0.37 -1.14
CA GLN A 162 4.68 0.70 -1.76
C GLN A 162 5.64 1.62 -2.53
N ILE A 163 5.50 1.63 -3.85
CA ILE A 163 6.18 2.58 -4.72
C ILE A 163 5.10 3.45 -5.37
N LEU A 164 5.01 4.70 -4.96
CA LEU A 164 4.13 5.67 -5.61
C LEU A 164 4.83 6.22 -6.85
N GLN A 165 4.55 5.66 -8.03
CA GLN A 165 4.99 6.23 -9.31
C GLN A 165 3.93 7.21 -9.86
N PRO A 166 4.29 8.27 -10.59
CA PRO A 166 3.31 9.07 -11.32
C PRO A 166 2.59 8.21 -12.35
N LEU A 167 1.25 8.30 -12.43
CA LEU A 167 0.47 7.63 -13.48
C LEU A 167 0.86 8.21 -14.85
N ALA A 168 1.55 7.43 -15.68
CA ALA A 168 1.77 7.78 -17.07
C ALA A 168 0.48 7.52 -17.86
N LEU A 169 -0.17 8.60 -18.30
CA LEU A 169 -1.20 8.53 -19.34
C LEU A 169 -0.52 8.08 -20.63
N THR A 170 -0.73 6.82 -21.03
CA THR A 170 -0.40 6.42 -22.41
C THR A 170 -1.40 7.09 -23.34
N SER A 171 -0.91 8.04 -24.12
CA SER A 171 -1.64 8.77 -25.16
C SER A 171 -2.18 7.82 -26.24
N LYS A 172 -3.36 7.24 -26.01
CA LYS A 172 -4.18 6.60 -27.06
C LYS A 172 -5.66 6.96 -26.95
N ALA A 173 -5.97 8.11 -26.37
CA ALA A 173 -7.32 8.67 -26.37
C ALA A 173 -7.27 10.14 -26.82
N GLN A 174 -7.00 10.36 -28.11
CA GLN A 174 -7.32 11.62 -28.80
C GLN A 174 -7.77 11.34 -30.23
N ILE A 175 -9.07 11.05 -30.38
CA ILE A 175 -9.90 11.51 -31.50
C ILE A 175 -11.27 11.70 -30.81
N THR A 176 -11.76 12.90 -30.50
CA THR A 176 -12.21 13.91 -31.45
C THR A 176 -12.49 15.19 -30.66
N THR A 177 -11.74 16.26 -30.85
CA THR A 177 -12.31 17.61 -30.71
C THR A 177 -11.55 18.55 -31.62
N GLN A 178 -12.25 19.05 -32.63
CA GLN A 178 -11.82 20.17 -33.46
C GLN A 178 -11.58 21.38 -32.55
N GLN A 179 -10.40 22.00 -32.62
CA GLN A 179 -10.27 23.40 -33.00
C GLN A 179 -8.81 23.83 -33.10
N ARG A 180 -8.55 24.53 -34.21
CA ARG A 180 -7.34 25.23 -34.66
C ARG A 180 -6.53 25.87 -33.53
N ILE A 181 -5.20 25.78 -33.62
CA ILE A 181 -4.27 26.94 -33.72
C ILE A 181 -2.91 26.41 -34.23
N SER A 182 -2.26 27.23 -35.09
CA SER A 182 -1.09 26.97 -35.94
C SER A 182 0.11 26.30 -35.29
N LEU A 183 0.75 25.40 -36.05
CA LEU A 183 2.18 25.10 -35.94
C LEU A 183 2.84 25.30 -37.31
N GLU A 184 3.78 26.23 -37.39
CA GLU A 184 4.71 26.36 -38.50
C GLU A 184 5.90 25.41 -38.31
N SER A 185 6.00 24.48 -39.25
CA SER A 185 7.16 23.92 -39.96
C SER A 185 8.58 23.93 -39.35
N GLN A 186 9.22 22.75 -39.37
CA GLN A 186 10.43 22.39 -40.17
C GLN A 186 11.12 21.16 -39.51
N VAL A 187 11.01 19.93 -40.04
CA VAL A 187 11.64 19.29 -41.23
C VAL A 187 13.02 18.67 -40.90
N GLU A 188 13.06 17.33 -41.02
CA GLU A 188 14.17 16.39 -41.37
C GLU A 188 15.37 16.28 -40.39
N ASP A 189 16.05 15.13 -40.23
CA ASP A 189 16.43 14.14 -41.24
C ASP A 189 16.83 12.77 -40.62
N ALA A 190 16.82 11.74 -41.46
CA ALA A 190 17.14 10.33 -41.17
C ALA A 190 18.65 10.02 -41.27
N ALA A 191 19.12 8.96 -40.60
CA ALA A 191 20.25 8.14 -41.07
C ALA A 191 20.33 6.76 -40.38
N ASP A 192 20.37 5.73 -41.21
CA ASP A 192 20.58 4.31 -40.93
C ASP A 192 22.02 3.98 -40.50
N GLY A 193 22.22 2.82 -39.86
CA GLY A 193 23.55 2.24 -39.62
C GLY A 193 23.53 0.83 -39.04
N LEU A 194 23.51 -0.18 -39.93
CA LEU A 194 23.76 -1.60 -39.68
C LEU A 194 25.21 -1.86 -39.23
N PHE A 195 25.42 -2.73 -38.23
CA PHE A 195 26.61 -3.59 -38.13
C PHE A 195 26.24 -4.90 -37.41
N GLU A 196 26.52 -6.03 -38.06
CA GLU A 196 26.49 -7.38 -37.50
C GLU A 196 27.88 -7.78 -36.95
N ASP A 197 27.80 -8.71 -35.99
CA ASP A 197 28.67 -9.88 -35.80
C ASP A 197 29.80 -9.89 -34.75
N GLY A 198 29.79 -10.97 -33.96
CA GLY A 198 30.96 -11.76 -33.63
C GLY A 198 31.88 -11.34 -32.49
N GLY A 199 31.57 -11.72 -31.25
CA GLY A 199 32.54 -11.63 -30.15
C GLY A 199 32.16 -12.42 -28.89
N LYS A 200 32.56 -13.71 -28.84
CA LYS A 200 32.68 -14.48 -27.59
C LYS A 200 33.66 -13.77 -26.65
N LEU A 201 33.23 -13.42 -25.44
CA LEU A 201 34.14 -13.16 -24.33
C LEU A 201 33.54 -13.69 -23.02
N ASP A 202 34.10 -14.81 -22.57
CA ASP A 202 33.95 -15.33 -21.21
C ASP A 202 34.35 -14.24 -20.22
N THR A 203 33.37 -13.70 -19.50
CA THR A 203 33.66 -12.84 -18.35
C THR A 203 32.87 -13.34 -17.16
N LYS A 204 33.63 -13.72 -16.14
CA LYS A 204 33.22 -14.29 -14.87
C LYS A 204 32.00 -13.56 -14.32
N VAL A 205 31.00 -14.36 -13.94
CA VAL A 205 29.89 -13.95 -13.10
C VAL A 205 30.47 -13.63 -11.72
N ASP A 206 30.91 -12.38 -11.56
CA ASP A 206 31.12 -11.83 -10.23
C ASP A 206 29.77 -11.86 -9.53
N SER A 207 29.72 -12.71 -8.52
CA SER A 207 28.56 -12.97 -7.70
C SER A 207 28.13 -11.66 -7.06
N ALA A 208 27.14 -11.01 -7.69
CA ALA A 208 26.51 -9.82 -7.15
C ALA A 208 26.02 -10.14 -5.75
N GLN A 209 26.55 -9.37 -4.80
CA GLN A 209 26.36 -9.44 -3.37
C GLN A 209 24.89 -9.72 -3.02
N MET A 210 24.69 -10.80 -2.27
CA MET A 210 23.48 -11.01 -1.47
C MET A 210 23.23 -9.75 -0.63
N PRO A 211 22.09 -9.07 -0.77
CA PRO A 211 21.83 -7.90 0.05
C PRO A 211 21.64 -8.33 1.50
N GLU A 212 22.48 -7.74 2.33
CA GLU A 212 22.49 -7.60 3.78
C GLU A 212 21.37 -8.31 4.57
N THR A 213 21.82 -9.10 5.55
CA THR A 213 21.11 -9.49 6.77
C THR A 213 19.93 -8.58 7.11
N SER A 214 18.73 -9.17 7.11
CA SER A 214 17.43 -8.53 7.32
C SER A 214 17.36 -7.71 8.62
N LYS A 215 17.72 -6.43 8.57
CA LYS A 215 17.40 -5.49 9.65
C LYS A 215 15.88 -5.45 9.79
N VAL A 216 15.38 -5.84 10.97
CA VAL A 216 13.96 -5.78 11.32
C VAL A 216 13.51 -4.32 11.20
N ARG A 217 12.49 -4.05 10.36
CA ARG A 217 11.91 -2.70 10.25
C ARG A 217 11.23 -2.33 11.56
N PRO A 218 11.53 -1.16 12.16
CA PRO A 218 10.85 -0.68 13.35
C PRO A 218 9.33 -0.60 13.13
N VAL A 219 8.55 -0.80 14.18
CA VAL A 219 7.09 -0.68 14.14
C VAL A 219 6.66 0.54 14.95
N ILE A 220 5.85 1.40 14.34
CA ILE A 220 5.25 2.57 14.96
C ILE A 220 3.74 2.36 14.95
N PHE A 221 3.10 2.48 16.11
CA PHE A 221 1.67 2.26 16.26
C PHE A 221 1.00 3.49 16.84
N PHE A 222 -0.08 3.92 16.19
CA PHE A 222 -0.92 5.04 16.58
C PHE A 222 -2.32 4.52 16.91
N ASP A 223 -2.83 4.86 18.09
CA ASP A 223 -4.17 4.46 18.57
C ASP A 223 -4.68 5.51 19.59
N ASP A 224 -5.99 5.67 19.71
CA ASP A 224 -6.64 6.55 20.69
C ASP A 224 -7.02 5.84 21.99
N GLU A 225 -6.94 4.51 22.03
CA GLU A 225 -7.22 3.71 23.21
C GLU A 225 -5.91 3.27 23.91
N GLU A 226 -5.75 3.68 25.17
CA GLU A 226 -4.58 3.35 25.99
C GLU A 226 -4.32 1.84 26.10
N VAL A 227 -5.38 1.04 26.17
CA VAL A 227 -5.27 -0.44 26.24
C VAL A 227 -4.59 -1.02 25.00
N ASN A 228 -4.91 -0.50 23.82
CA ASN A 228 -4.28 -0.96 22.57
C ASN A 228 -2.80 -0.58 22.58
N ILE A 229 -2.45 0.63 23.01
CA ILE A 229 -1.07 1.09 23.15
C ILE A 229 -0.26 0.17 24.09
N LEU A 230 -0.81 -0.17 25.25
CA LEU A 230 -0.16 -1.06 26.22
C LEU A 230 0.01 -2.48 25.69
N ASN A 231 -1.02 -3.04 25.06
CA ASN A 231 -0.96 -4.39 24.48
C ASN A 231 0.04 -4.46 23.34
N PHE A 232 0.02 -3.48 22.43
CA PHE A 232 0.91 -3.43 21.28
C PHE A 232 2.37 -3.32 21.69
N ARG A 233 2.68 -2.45 22.64
CA ARG A 233 4.04 -2.32 23.22
C ARG A 233 4.50 -3.61 23.91
N THR A 234 3.58 -4.34 24.54
CA THR A 234 3.90 -5.57 25.27
C THR A 234 4.17 -6.73 24.32
N ILE A 235 3.34 -6.89 23.28
CA ILE A 235 3.36 -8.01 22.35
C ILE A 235 4.42 -7.78 21.25
N ILE A 236 4.48 -6.58 20.68
CA ILE A 236 5.43 -6.23 19.62
C ILE A 236 6.62 -5.50 20.24
N LYS A 237 7.65 -6.28 20.57
CA LYS A 237 8.88 -5.76 21.18
C LYS A 237 9.52 -4.69 20.31
N ASP A 238 10.09 -3.69 20.98
CA ASP A 238 10.77 -2.54 20.37
C ASP A 238 9.88 -1.67 19.45
N SER A 239 8.55 -1.79 19.58
CA SER A 239 7.62 -0.88 18.92
C SER A 239 7.56 0.48 19.62
N LEU A 240 7.43 1.53 18.83
CA LEU A 240 7.10 2.89 19.30
C LEU A 240 5.58 3.07 19.23
N CYS A 241 4.92 3.08 20.38
CA CYS A 241 3.47 3.26 20.46
C CYS A 241 3.15 4.68 20.92
N ILE A 242 2.34 5.39 20.14
CA ILE A 242 1.97 6.79 20.36
C ILE A 242 0.47 6.85 20.59
N TRP A 243 0.10 7.24 21.81
CA TRP A 243 -1.30 7.44 22.20
C TRP A 243 -1.78 8.81 21.73
N ILE A 244 -2.87 8.84 20.97
CA ILE A 244 -3.45 10.08 20.41
C ILE A 244 -4.71 10.46 21.21
N HIS A 245 -4.82 11.73 21.58
CA HIS A 245 -5.96 12.32 22.30
C HIS A 245 -6.20 13.77 21.84
#